data_AF-A0A2A2SIS3-F1
#
_entry.id   AF-A0A2A2SIS3-F1
#
_cell.length_a   1.000
_cell.length_b   1.000
_cell.length_c   1.000
_cell.angle_alpha   90.00
_cell.angle_beta   90.00
_cell.angle_gamma   90.00
#
_symmetry.space_group_name_H-M   'P 1'
#
loop_
_entity.id
_entity.type
_entity.pdbx_description
1 polymer ?
#
loop_
_entity_poly.entity_id
_entity_poly.type
_entity_poly.pdbx_seq_one_letter_code
_entity_poly.pdbx_strand_id
1 'polypeptide(L)'
;MVARREAVATGCLPPVLVDRSRVIREVVGLRPYRASGFVVRAEALGTKRLVHNYGHGGAGITLSWGTSRLAVELGLQGHQGPVAVVGAGIMGLTTARLVQEAGFPVTIYAEALPPDTTSNIAGGQWAPFGHSRRDAVTPEWRAQFARALDYSWRRFQLLVGDEYGVRWVPTYDQGDGPDPADPLERYRPDHRPLAPSEHPFAVERLSRYQTMYVETGRFLRQLIRDVQVAGGRFERRRFANPAELAALPEGLVFNCTGLGARALFGDEELRPARGQLAVLLPQPEVRYAFTGQAGYMFPRPDGVLLGGTFDMDEWSTEPDPAITERIIRSHQTLFGGFRCRTGRSGLA
;
A
#
# COMPACT_ATOMS: atom_id res chain seq x y z
N MET A 1 -42.88 -20.05 -3.55
CA MET A 1 -42.04 -21.22 -3.92
C MET A 1 -40.67 -20.66 -4.29
N VAL A 2 -39.78 -20.55 -3.31
CA VAL A 2 -38.47 -19.89 -3.47
C VAL A 2 -37.52 -20.90 -4.10
N ALA A 3 -37.06 -20.62 -5.31
CA ALA A 3 -36.04 -21.41 -5.98
C ALA A 3 -34.79 -21.45 -5.10
N ARG A 4 -34.45 -22.66 -4.62
CA ARG A 4 -33.16 -22.93 -4.01
C ARG A 4 -32.08 -22.59 -5.04
N ARG A 5 -31.26 -21.58 -4.76
CA ARG A 5 -30.01 -21.37 -5.49
C ARG A 5 -29.17 -22.63 -5.29
N GLU A 6 -28.93 -23.35 -6.38
CA GLU A 6 -27.96 -24.43 -6.42
C GLU A 6 -26.60 -23.90 -5.99
N ALA A 7 -26.01 -24.53 -4.97
CA ALA A 7 -24.64 -24.27 -4.57
C ALA A 7 -23.72 -24.71 -5.71
N VAL A 8 -23.07 -23.76 -6.37
CA VAL A 8 -21.98 -24.04 -7.29
C VAL A 8 -20.90 -24.79 -6.51
N ALA A 9 -20.53 -25.98 -6.96
CA ALA A 9 -19.45 -26.76 -6.39
C ALA A 9 -18.12 -25.99 -6.47
N THR A 10 -17.66 -25.39 -5.36
CA THR A 10 -16.40 -24.65 -5.23
C THR A 10 -15.21 -25.60 -5.02
N GLY A 11 -14.91 -26.42 -6.02
CA GLY A 11 -14.02 -27.58 -5.83
C GLY A 11 -12.51 -27.31 -5.88
N CYS A 12 -12.02 -26.26 -6.56
CA CYS A 12 -10.60 -25.95 -6.56
C CYS A 12 -10.22 -24.55 -7.04
N LEU A 13 -9.33 -23.87 -6.31
CA LEU A 13 -8.63 -22.68 -6.80
C LEU A 13 -7.43 -23.09 -7.66
N PRO A 14 -7.10 -22.36 -8.74
CA PRO A 14 -5.89 -22.63 -9.50
C PRO A 14 -4.65 -22.33 -8.63
N PRO A 15 -3.72 -23.27 -8.43
CA PRO A 15 -2.50 -23.01 -7.69
C PRO A 15 -1.62 -22.01 -8.46
N VAL A 16 -0.87 -21.20 -7.73
CA VAL A 16 0.17 -20.36 -8.35
C VAL A 16 1.31 -21.25 -8.81
N LEU A 17 1.74 -21.08 -10.06
CA LEU A 17 2.92 -21.74 -10.61
C LEU A 17 4.17 -21.06 -10.07
N VAL A 18 4.66 -21.52 -8.92
CA VAL A 18 5.85 -20.95 -8.26
C VAL A 18 7.11 -21.67 -8.73
N ASP A 19 7.86 -20.99 -9.59
CA ASP A 19 9.15 -21.46 -10.07
C ASP A 19 10.13 -20.29 -10.22
N ARG A 20 11.42 -20.55 -9.97
CA ARG A 20 12.47 -19.52 -10.07
C ARG A 20 12.58 -18.94 -11.47
N SER A 21 12.40 -19.75 -12.52
CA SER A 21 12.41 -19.32 -13.92
C SER A 21 11.25 -18.40 -14.29
N ARG A 22 10.19 -18.37 -13.48
CA ARG A 22 9.06 -17.46 -13.66
C ARG A 22 9.27 -16.11 -12.97
N VAL A 23 10.33 -15.92 -12.17
CA VAL A 23 10.63 -14.63 -11.54
C VAL A 23 11.04 -13.64 -12.62
N ILE A 24 10.24 -12.59 -12.80
CA ILE A 24 10.49 -11.51 -13.76
C ILE A 24 11.09 -10.26 -13.12
N ARG A 25 10.89 -10.09 -11.80
CA ARG A 25 11.43 -8.95 -11.04
C ARG A 25 11.72 -9.35 -9.60
N GLU A 26 12.78 -8.77 -9.05
CA GLU A 26 13.08 -8.75 -7.63
C GLU A 26 13.15 -7.29 -7.21
N VAL A 27 12.35 -6.91 -6.22
CA VAL A 27 12.21 -5.50 -5.84
C VAL A 27 12.32 -5.34 -4.33
N VAL A 28 13.00 -4.27 -3.91
CA VAL A 28 13.23 -3.96 -2.50
C VAL A 28 12.78 -2.54 -2.23
N GLY A 29 11.87 -2.37 -1.27
CA GLY A 29 11.36 -1.07 -0.86
C GLY A 29 11.70 -0.77 0.59
N LEU A 30 12.05 0.48 0.89
CA LEU A 30 12.27 0.98 2.24
C LEU A 30 11.04 1.73 2.72
N ARG A 31 10.27 1.11 3.62
CA ARG A 31 9.07 1.73 4.19
C ARG A 31 9.48 2.79 5.23
N PRO A 32 8.86 3.99 5.24
CA PRO A 32 9.11 5.01 6.25
C PRO A 32 8.43 4.66 7.57
N TYR A 33 9.00 3.73 8.35
CA TYR A 33 8.43 3.30 9.62
C TYR A 33 8.71 4.31 10.72
N ARG A 34 7.71 4.58 11.55
CA ARG A 34 7.81 5.43 12.74
C ARG A 34 7.01 4.79 13.86
N ALA A 35 7.63 4.55 15.02
CA ALA A 35 7.00 3.74 16.07
C ALA A 35 5.72 4.39 16.63
N SER A 36 5.73 5.71 16.80
CA SER A 36 4.61 6.53 17.26
C SER A 36 3.60 6.85 16.14
N GLY A 37 3.71 6.17 15.00
CA GLY A 37 2.83 6.33 13.86
C GLY A 37 3.18 7.51 12.96
N PHE A 38 2.38 7.68 11.92
CA PHE A 38 2.55 8.74 10.92
C PHE A 38 2.47 10.14 11.54
N VAL A 39 3.09 11.11 10.87
CA VAL A 39 3.06 12.53 11.24
C VAL A 39 2.15 13.28 10.28
N VAL A 40 1.03 13.78 10.79
CA VAL A 40 0.18 14.79 10.13
C VAL A 40 -0.01 15.97 11.07
N ARG A 41 0.75 17.04 10.86
CA ARG A 41 0.74 18.26 11.68
C ARG A 41 1.20 19.47 10.87
N ALA A 42 0.79 20.67 11.28
CA ALA A 42 1.25 21.92 10.70
C ALA A 42 2.24 22.63 11.63
N GLU A 43 3.20 23.34 11.06
CA GLU A 43 4.09 24.26 11.75
C GLU A 43 4.47 25.45 10.84
N ALA A 44 5.12 26.47 11.42
CA ALA A 44 5.64 27.59 10.66
C ALA A 44 7.00 27.23 10.02
N LEU A 45 7.20 27.66 8.78
CA LEU A 45 8.48 27.60 8.08
C LEU A 45 8.85 29.01 7.62
N GLY A 46 9.45 29.77 8.53
CA GLY A 46 9.62 31.21 8.35
C GLY A 46 8.25 31.90 8.24
N THR A 47 8.00 32.58 7.12
CA THR A 47 6.70 33.22 6.83
C THR A 47 5.69 32.28 6.18
N LYS A 48 6.09 31.03 5.87
CA LYS A 48 5.25 30.03 5.20
C LYS A 48 4.60 29.09 6.20
N ARG A 49 3.55 28.41 5.76
CA ARG A 49 2.98 27.26 6.46
C ARG A 49 3.57 25.97 5.91
N LEU A 50 4.04 25.11 6.79
CA LEU A 50 4.50 23.76 6.46
C LEU A 50 3.54 22.74 7.07
N VAL A 51 3.08 21.78 6.28
CA VAL A 51 2.27 20.66 6.74
C VAL A 51 2.99 19.36 6.47
N HIS A 52 3.27 18.59 7.51
CA HIS A 52 3.88 17.28 7.39
C HIS A 52 2.83 16.21 7.09
N ASN A 53 3.18 15.25 6.23
CA ASN A 53 2.40 14.06 5.93
C ASN A 53 3.34 12.89 5.53
N TYR A 54 3.93 12.22 6.51
CA TYR A 54 4.92 11.13 6.29
C TYR A 54 4.90 10.08 7.42
N GLY A 55 5.73 9.03 7.32
CA GLY A 55 5.91 8.06 8.41
C GLY A 55 4.89 6.91 8.46
N HIS A 56 4.34 6.54 7.31
CA HIS A 56 3.21 5.59 7.21
C HIS A 56 3.60 4.11 7.30
N GLY A 57 4.88 3.77 7.41
CA GLY A 57 5.36 2.39 7.40
C GLY A 57 4.79 1.59 6.22
N GLY A 58 4.24 0.40 6.50
CA GLY A 58 3.58 -0.45 5.50
C GLY A 58 2.16 -0.02 5.10
N ALA A 59 1.60 1.03 5.70
CA ALA A 59 0.22 1.46 5.46
C ALA A 59 0.08 2.62 4.45
N GLY A 60 1.15 2.98 3.74
CA GLY A 60 1.17 4.14 2.84
C GLY A 60 0.07 4.15 1.78
N ILE A 61 -0.15 3.05 1.05
CA ILE A 61 -1.25 2.97 0.07
C ILE A 61 -2.60 3.09 0.78
N THR A 62 -2.83 2.28 1.81
CA THR A 62 -4.08 2.20 2.58
C THR A 62 -4.52 3.56 3.14
N LEU A 63 -3.59 4.34 3.69
CA LEU A 63 -3.87 5.61 4.38
C LEU A 63 -3.76 6.86 3.51
N SER A 64 -3.33 6.70 2.25
CA SER A 64 -2.92 7.82 1.39
C SER A 64 -3.94 8.94 1.28
N TRP A 65 -5.15 8.62 0.90
CA TRP A 65 -6.22 9.62 0.76
C TRP A 65 -6.62 10.24 2.09
N GLY A 66 -6.72 9.47 3.16
CA GLY A 66 -7.19 9.93 4.45
C GLY A 66 -6.20 10.84 5.17
N THR A 67 -4.93 10.46 5.22
CA THR A 67 -3.87 11.29 5.81
C THR A 67 -3.61 12.55 4.97
N SER A 68 -3.69 12.43 3.64
CA SER A 68 -3.68 13.59 2.74
C SER A 68 -4.87 14.53 2.99
N ARG A 69 -6.08 13.99 3.24
CA ARG A 69 -7.25 14.79 3.57
C ARG A 69 -7.06 15.56 4.87
N LEU A 70 -6.54 14.91 5.91
CA LEU A 70 -6.21 15.56 7.18
C LEU A 70 -5.15 16.65 7.02
N ALA A 71 -4.11 16.39 6.22
CA ALA A 71 -3.08 17.38 5.93
C ALA A 71 -3.68 18.60 5.22
N VAL A 72 -4.49 18.38 4.17
CA VAL A 72 -5.14 19.44 3.39
C VAL A 72 -6.09 20.29 4.25
N GLU A 73 -6.82 19.67 5.18
CA GLU A 73 -7.65 20.39 6.18
C GLU A 73 -6.81 21.37 7.02
N LEU A 74 -5.62 20.95 7.47
CA LEU A 74 -4.71 21.81 8.24
C LEU A 74 -4.05 22.89 7.39
N GLY A 75 -3.69 22.57 6.14
CA GLY A 75 -2.92 23.44 5.28
C GLY A 75 -3.74 24.57 4.67
N LEU A 76 -4.91 24.25 4.10
CA LEU A 76 -5.67 25.19 3.27
C LEU A 76 -6.49 26.21 4.04
N GLN A 77 -6.66 26.06 5.37
CA GLN A 77 -7.46 26.99 6.17
C GLN A 77 -6.92 28.43 6.06
N GLY A 78 -7.70 29.30 5.41
CA GLY A 78 -7.32 30.70 5.17
C GLY A 78 -6.15 30.90 4.20
N HIS A 79 -5.71 29.85 3.50
CA HIS A 79 -4.63 29.94 2.51
C HIS A 79 -5.13 30.57 1.21
N GLN A 80 -4.25 31.30 0.52
CA GLN A 80 -4.50 31.86 -0.80
C GLN A 80 -3.28 31.63 -1.70
N GLY A 81 -3.52 31.44 -2.99
CA GLY A 81 -2.47 31.28 -3.99
C GLY A 81 -1.95 29.84 -4.13
N PRO A 82 -0.86 29.64 -4.89
CA PRO A 82 -0.37 28.31 -5.25
C PRO A 82 0.20 27.54 -4.05
N VAL A 83 0.21 26.22 -4.18
CA VAL A 83 0.64 25.26 -3.15
C VAL A 83 1.82 24.42 -3.65
N ALA A 84 2.83 24.23 -2.80
CA ALA A 84 3.91 23.30 -3.04
C ALA A 84 3.62 21.96 -2.35
N VAL A 85 3.89 20.85 -3.02
CA VAL A 85 3.92 19.51 -2.43
C VAL A 85 5.30 18.91 -2.67
N VAL A 86 5.94 18.43 -1.62
CA VAL A 86 7.32 17.92 -1.68
C VAL A 86 7.30 16.40 -1.55
N GLY A 87 7.65 15.71 -2.63
CA GLY A 87 7.60 14.27 -2.78
C GLY A 87 6.50 13.83 -3.77
N ALA A 88 6.84 12.88 -4.64
CA ALA A 88 5.92 12.32 -5.65
C ALA A 88 5.60 10.83 -5.41
N GLY A 89 5.82 10.34 -4.19
CA GLY A 89 5.24 9.07 -3.74
C GLY A 89 3.72 9.20 -3.55
N ILE A 90 3.08 8.13 -3.09
CA ILE A 90 1.61 8.10 -2.99
C ILE A 90 1.05 9.25 -2.16
N MET A 91 1.69 9.61 -1.04
CA MET A 91 1.25 10.71 -0.17
C MET A 91 1.21 12.06 -0.90
N GLY A 92 2.28 12.38 -1.64
CA GLY A 92 2.38 13.63 -2.37
C GLY A 92 1.36 13.71 -3.49
N LEU A 93 1.17 12.61 -4.23
CA LEU A 93 0.18 12.56 -5.32
C LEU A 93 -1.25 12.70 -4.80
N THR A 94 -1.63 11.98 -3.74
CA THR A 94 -2.97 12.10 -3.16
C THR A 94 -3.21 13.46 -2.51
N THR A 95 -2.18 14.04 -1.88
CA THR A 95 -2.24 15.40 -1.34
C THR A 95 -2.42 16.43 -2.44
N ALA A 96 -1.63 16.36 -3.52
CA ALA A 96 -1.76 17.26 -4.66
C ALA A 96 -3.13 17.16 -5.35
N ARG A 97 -3.68 15.94 -5.50
CA ARG A 97 -5.04 15.76 -6.03
C ARG A 97 -6.10 16.41 -5.15
N LEU A 98 -6.03 16.25 -3.83
CA LEU A 98 -6.97 16.88 -2.90
C LEU A 98 -6.82 18.40 -2.86
N VAL A 99 -5.60 18.93 -3.04
CA VAL A 99 -5.36 20.37 -3.21
C VAL A 99 -6.02 20.90 -4.49
N GLN A 100 -5.90 20.17 -5.60
CA GLN A 100 -6.57 20.53 -6.86
C GLN A 100 -8.09 20.43 -6.77
N GLU A 101 -8.63 19.42 -6.08
CA GLU A 101 -10.07 19.30 -5.80
C GLU A 101 -10.61 20.45 -4.94
N ALA A 102 -9.76 21.04 -4.10
CA ALA A 102 -10.07 22.25 -3.35
C ALA A 102 -9.90 23.55 -4.17
N GLY A 103 -9.52 23.45 -5.45
CA GLY A 103 -9.42 24.59 -6.37
C GLY A 103 -8.08 25.32 -6.38
N PHE A 104 -7.03 24.75 -5.77
CA PHE A 104 -5.72 25.41 -5.68
C PHE A 104 -4.74 24.91 -6.74
N PRO A 105 -3.97 25.80 -7.41
CA PRO A 105 -2.85 25.40 -8.24
C PRO A 105 -1.78 24.70 -7.41
N VAL A 106 -1.19 23.64 -7.96
CA VAL A 106 -0.18 22.84 -7.25
C VAL A 106 1.08 22.62 -8.08
N THR A 107 2.24 22.76 -7.44
CA THR A 107 3.53 22.32 -7.95
C THR A 107 4.04 21.18 -7.08
N ILE A 108 4.33 20.02 -7.67
CA ILE A 108 5.00 18.91 -6.99
C ILE A 108 6.50 19.02 -7.24
N TYR A 109 7.28 19.16 -6.17
CA TYR A 109 8.73 19.10 -6.20
C TYR A 109 9.20 17.74 -5.69
N ALA A 110 10.00 17.02 -6.46
CA ALA A 110 10.49 15.71 -6.03
C ALA A 110 11.83 15.34 -6.66
N GLU A 111 12.68 14.65 -5.91
CA GLU A 111 13.93 14.09 -6.44
C GLU A 111 13.64 12.91 -7.40
N ALA A 112 12.75 12.01 -6.97
CA ALA A 112 12.29 10.85 -7.74
C ALA A 112 10.79 10.92 -8.04
N LEU A 113 10.41 10.45 -9.22
CA LEU A 113 9.03 10.37 -9.70
C LEU A 113 8.67 8.89 -9.95
N PRO A 114 7.38 8.49 -9.90
CA PRO A 114 6.97 7.17 -10.36
C PRO A 114 7.51 6.89 -11.78
N PRO A 115 8.10 5.70 -12.04
CA PRO A 115 8.04 4.50 -11.21
C PRO A 115 9.11 4.36 -10.12
N ASP A 116 10.01 5.32 -9.96
CA ASP A 116 11.21 5.21 -9.11
C ASP A 116 10.92 5.65 -7.66
N THR A 117 9.83 5.17 -7.06
CA THR A 117 9.45 5.50 -5.68
C THR A 117 9.16 4.24 -4.86
N THR A 118 9.34 4.31 -3.53
CA THR A 118 8.91 3.24 -2.62
C THR A 118 7.45 2.84 -2.84
N SER A 119 6.59 3.80 -3.23
CA SER A 119 5.16 3.56 -3.45
C SER A 119 4.90 2.62 -4.63
N ASN A 120 5.77 2.59 -5.64
CA ASN A 120 5.68 1.67 -6.78
C ASN A 120 6.00 0.22 -6.41
N ILE A 121 6.71 0.02 -5.29
CA ILE A 121 7.17 -1.30 -4.84
C ILE A 121 6.10 -1.98 -3.96
N ALA A 122 5.23 -1.20 -3.31
CA ALA A 122 4.25 -1.72 -2.36
C ALA A 122 3.35 -2.81 -2.97
N GLY A 123 2.99 -3.80 -2.15
CA GLY A 123 2.13 -4.91 -2.57
C GLY A 123 0.70 -4.50 -2.93
N GLY A 124 0.22 -3.38 -2.36
CA GLY A 124 -1.02 -2.73 -2.80
C GLY A 124 -2.32 -3.28 -2.18
N GLN A 125 -2.25 -4.23 -1.25
CA GLN A 125 -3.43 -4.62 -0.47
C GLN A 125 -3.95 -3.43 0.34
N TRP A 126 -5.26 -3.20 0.32
CA TRP A 126 -5.91 -2.32 1.27
C TRP A 126 -6.01 -3.04 2.62
N ALA A 127 -4.93 -2.94 3.38
CA ALA A 127 -4.78 -3.43 4.75
C ALA A 127 -3.64 -2.65 5.42
N PRO A 128 -3.88 -1.86 6.47
CA PRO A 128 -2.80 -1.14 7.13
C PRO A 128 -1.93 -2.12 7.93
N PHE A 129 -0.64 -2.20 7.61
CA PHE A 129 0.31 -3.09 8.28
C PHE A 129 1.59 -2.35 8.65
N GLY A 130 2.22 -2.74 9.78
CA GLY A 130 3.56 -2.27 10.16
C GLY A 130 3.71 -0.76 10.09
N HIS A 131 2.78 -0.01 10.70
CA HIS A 131 2.68 1.45 10.57
C HIS A 131 2.83 2.18 11.91
N SER A 132 2.84 1.46 13.03
CA SER A 132 3.13 1.98 14.37
C SER A 132 3.38 0.81 15.34
N ARG A 133 3.79 1.12 16.58
CA ARG A 133 3.75 0.22 17.72
C ARG A 133 2.51 0.51 18.56
N ARG A 134 1.81 -0.55 18.98
CA ARG A 134 0.55 -0.43 19.73
C ARG A 134 0.71 0.37 21.03
N ASP A 135 1.85 0.23 21.71
CA ASP A 135 2.20 0.88 22.99
C ASP A 135 2.78 2.30 22.83
N ALA A 136 3.14 2.73 21.61
CA ALA A 136 3.76 4.02 21.35
C ALA A 136 2.81 5.10 20.81
N VAL A 137 1.56 4.75 20.49
CA VAL A 137 0.60 5.71 19.90
C VAL A 137 -0.39 6.26 20.92
N THR A 138 -0.63 7.57 20.86
CA THR A 138 -1.56 8.27 21.77
C THR A 138 -3.03 8.05 21.37
N PRO A 139 -4.00 8.31 22.27
CA PRO A 139 -5.42 8.29 21.92
C PRO A 139 -5.78 9.23 20.75
N GLU A 140 -5.18 10.42 20.71
CA GLU A 140 -5.39 11.42 19.65
C GLU A 140 -4.92 10.89 18.30
N TRP A 141 -3.75 10.25 18.27
CA TRP A 141 -3.24 9.61 17.06
C TRP A 141 -4.16 8.47 16.60
N ARG A 142 -4.68 7.64 17.52
CA ARG A 142 -5.61 6.56 17.16
C ARG A 142 -6.90 7.11 16.56
N ALA A 143 -7.43 8.22 17.09
CA ALA A 143 -8.59 8.90 16.52
C ALA A 143 -8.28 9.47 15.13
N GLN A 144 -7.09 10.06 14.94
CA GLN A 144 -6.63 10.55 13.64
C GLN A 144 -6.50 9.41 12.62
N PHE A 145 -5.91 8.28 13.02
CA PHE A 145 -5.79 7.06 12.21
C PHE A 145 -7.15 6.49 11.82
N ALA A 146 -8.11 6.41 12.75
CA ALA A 146 -9.46 5.94 12.46
C ALA A 146 -10.16 6.82 11.41
N ARG A 147 -10.10 8.16 11.57
CA ARG A 147 -10.62 9.12 10.57
C ARG A 147 -9.96 8.95 9.20
N ALA A 148 -8.64 8.77 9.17
CA ALA A 148 -7.89 8.58 7.93
C ALA A 148 -8.27 7.26 7.23
N LEU A 149 -8.42 6.17 7.98
CA LEU A 149 -8.89 4.89 7.43
C LEU A 149 -10.28 5.01 6.83
N ASP A 150 -11.21 5.63 7.55
CA ASP A 150 -12.60 5.79 7.12
C ASP A 150 -12.71 6.55 5.79
N TYR A 151 -11.97 7.65 5.66
CA TYR A 151 -11.93 8.41 4.42
C TYR A 151 -11.25 7.63 3.30
N SER A 152 -10.11 7.00 3.58
CA SER A 152 -9.36 6.25 2.56
C SER A 152 -10.18 5.08 2.02
N TRP A 153 -10.86 4.34 2.90
CA TRP A 153 -11.73 3.23 2.51
C TRP A 153 -12.76 3.67 1.48
N ARG A 154 -13.55 4.70 1.81
CA ARG A 154 -14.58 5.25 0.92
C ARG A 154 -13.99 5.77 -0.38
N ARG A 155 -12.83 6.45 -0.30
CA ARG A 155 -12.18 6.99 -1.49
C ARG A 155 -11.70 5.89 -2.44
N PHE A 156 -11.10 4.82 -1.93
CA PHE A 156 -10.71 3.68 -2.77
C PHE A 156 -11.90 2.96 -3.38
N GLN A 157 -13.05 2.89 -2.70
CA GLN A 157 -14.28 2.31 -3.29
C GLN A 157 -14.73 3.06 -4.56
N LEU A 158 -14.54 4.39 -4.61
CA LEU A 158 -14.85 5.22 -5.79
C LEU A 158 -13.83 5.05 -6.93
N LEU A 159 -12.65 4.52 -6.64
CA LEU A 159 -11.56 4.32 -7.60
C LEU A 159 -11.52 2.89 -8.14
N VAL A 160 -12.43 2.01 -7.68
CA VAL A 160 -12.53 0.63 -8.18
C VAL A 160 -12.80 0.65 -9.68
N GLY A 161 -11.93 -0.01 -10.44
CA GLY A 161 -11.99 -0.06 -11.88
C GLY A 161 -10.62 -0.18 -12.51
N ASP A 162 -10.62 -0.50 -13.79
CA ASP A 162 -9.39 -0.68 -14.55
C ASP A 162 -8.56 0.60 -14.55
N GLU A 163 -9.14 1.77 -14.81
CA GLU A 163 -8.42 3.06 -14.90
C GLU A 163 -7.35 3.23 -13.81
N TYR A 164 -7.74 3.08 -12.55
CA TYR A 164 -6.86 3.20 -11.39
C TYR A 164 -6.18 1.89 -10.97
N GLY A 165 -6.53 0.76 -11.57
CA GLY A 165 -6.02 -0.55 -11.20
C GLY A 165 -6.41 -0.96 -9.78
N VAL A 166 -7.61 -0.54 -9.32
CA VAL A 166 -8.16 -0.88 -8.01
C VAL A 166 -9.26 -1.91 -8.18
N ARG A 167 -9.18 -3.02 -7.45
CA ARG A 167 -10.13 -4.13 -7.61
C ARG A 167 -10.39 -4.86 -6.30
N TRP A 168 -11.61 -5.39 -6.15
CA TRP A 168 -11.93 -6.32 -5.09
C TRP A 168 -11.32 -7.69 -5.35
N VAL A 169 -10.65 -8.27 -4.36
CA VAL A 169 -10.03 -9.59 -4.45
C VAL A 169 -10.39 -10.41 -3.21
N PRO A 170 -10.88 -11.66 -3.39
CA PRO A 170 -11.01 -12.60 -2.27
C PRO A 170 -9.64 -12.88 -1.69
N THR A 171 -9.49 -12.63 -0.40
CA THR A 171 -8.24 -12.82 0.34
C THR A 171 -8.41 -13.98 1.29
N TYR A 172 -7.54 -14.97 1.16
CA TYR A 172 -7.43 -16.09 2.08
C TYR A 172 -6.37 -15.77 3.12
N ASP A 173 -6.75 -15.75 4.39
CA ASP A 173 -5.89 -15.34 5.49
C ASP A 173 -5.73 -16.50 6.47
N GLN A 174 -4.49 -16.88 6.71
CA GLN A 174 -4.17 -17.94 7.67
C GLN A 174 -4.27 -17.38 9.08
N GLY A 175 -5.41 -17.58 9.71
CA GLY A 175 -5.72 -17.04 11.03
C GLY A 175 -7.05 -17.52 11.58
N ASP A 176 -7.46 -16.89 12.66
CA ASP A 176 -8.55 -17.34 13.53
C ASP A 176 -9.94 -16.93 13.01
N GLY A 177 -9.99 -16.06 12.00
CA GLY A 177 -11.20 -15.50 11.43
C GLY A 177 -11.56 -14.12 12.00
N PRO A 178 -12.85 -13.72 11.90
CA PRO A 178 -13.34 -12.43 12.38
C PRO A 178 -13.04 -12.20 13.86
N ASP A 179 -12.49 -11.03 14.17
CA ASP A 179 -12.36 -10.54 15.55
C ASP A 179 -13.19 -9.26 15.71
N PRO A 180 -14.34 -9.30 16.41
CA PRO A 180 -15.16 -8.11 16.65
C PRO A 180 -14.43 -6.98 17.41
N ALA A 181 -13.34 -7.29 18.12
CA ALA A 181 -12.52 -6.30 18.81
C ALA A 181 -11.45 -5.66 17.89
N ASP A 182 -11.20 -6.22 16.70
CA ASP A 182 -10.31 -5.61 15.71
C ASP A 182 -11.02 -4.43 15.03
N PRO A 183 -10.55 -3.17 15.21
CA PRO A 183 -11.15 -2.02 14.55
C PRO A 183 -11.08 -2.08 13.02
N LEU A 184 -10.26 -2.96 12.45
CA LEU A 184 -10.17 -3.17 11.00
C LEU A 184 -11.24 -4.11 10.45
N GLU A 185 -11.95 -4.84 11.30
CA GLU A 185 -12.90 -5.89 10.89
C GLU A 185 -14.01 -5.34 9.99
N ARG A 186 -14.48 -4.11 10.25
CA ARG A 186 -15.48 -3.41 9.43
C ARG A 186 -15.04 -3.14 7.98
N TYR A 187 -13.75 -3.27 7.67
CA TYR A 187 -13.19 -3.10 6.32
C TYR A 187 -12.87 -4.44 5.64
N ARG A 188 -13.31 -5.57 6.22
CA ARG A 188 -13.19 -6.92 5.65
C ARG A 188 -14.58 -7.51 5.37
N PRO A 189 -15.33 -6.99 4.39
CA PRO A 189 -16.64 -7.56 4.06
C PRO A 189 -16.53 -9.05 3.72
N ASP A 190 -17.58 -9.81 4.06
CA ASP A 190 -17.65 -11.27 3.87
C ASP A 190 -16.52 -12.04 4.62
N HIS A 191 -16.02 -11.50 5.74
CA HIS A 191 -15.04 -12.20 6.56
C HIS A 191 -15.67 -13.37 7.31
N ARG A 192 -15.18 -14.58 7.04
CA ARG A 192 -15.63 -15.80 7.69
C ARG A 192 -14.52 -16.86 7.76
N PRO A 193 -14.50 -17.70 8.79
CA PRO A 193 -13.66 -18.91 8.78
C PRO A 193 -14.12 -19.86 7.66
N LEU A 194 -13.20 -20.68 7.17
CA LEU A 194 -13.44 -21.73 6.19
C LEU A 194 -13.18 -23.10 6.80
N ALA A 195 -14.04 -24.06 6.51
CA ALA A 195 -13.78 -25.46 6.82
C ALA A 195 -12.69 -26.03 5.88
N PRO A 196 -11.96 -27.08 6.29
CA PRO A 196 -10.93 -27.71 5.44
C PRO A 196 -11.43 -28.26 4.09
N SER A 197 -12.75 -28.44 3.92
CA SER A 197 -13.39 -28.86 2.67
C SER A 197 -13.74 -27.70 1.73
N GLU A 198 -13.69 -26.45 2.20
CA GLU A 198 -14.03 -25.24 1.43
C GLU A 198 -12.84 -24.63 0.70
N HIS A 199 -11.62 -25.12 0.94
CA HIS A 199 -10.40 -24.56 0.36
C HIS A 199 -9.33 -25.62 0.06
N PRO A 200 -8.40 -25.34 -0.87
CA PRO A 200 -7.37 -26.30 -1.26
C PRO A 200 -6.09 -26.20 -0.43
N PHE A 201 -5.88 -25.11 0.32
CA PHE A 201 -4.64 -24.90 1.07
C PHE A 201 -4.44 -25.97 2.14
N ALA A 202 -3.23 -26.52 2.24
CA ALA A 202 -2.83 -27.40 3.35
C ALA A 202 -2.49 -26.61 4.62
N VAL A 203 -3.43 -25.78 5.06
CA VAL A 203 -3.37 -25.05 6.34
C VAL A 203 -4.56 -25.45 7.22
N GLU A 204 -4.38 -25.40 8.53
CA GLU A 204 -5.39 -25.85 9.50
C GLU A 204 -6.47 -24.79 9.74
N ARG A 205 -6.08 -23.53 9.86
CA ARG A 205 -6.97 -22.41 10.16
C ARG A 205 -6.87 -21.39 9.04
N LEU A 206 -7.99 -21.15 8.37
CA LEU A 206 -8.09 -20.23 7.26
C LEU A 206 -9.42 -19.49 7.35
N SER A 207 -9.36 -18.19 7.10
CA SER A 207 -10.54 -17.39 6.85
C SER A 207 -10.46 -16.78 5.45
N ARG A 208 -11.59 -16.28 4.98
CA ARG A 208 -11.70 -15.55 3.73
C ARG A 208 -12.47 -14.27 3.97
N TYR A 209 -12.01 -13.19 3.35
CA TYR A 209 -12.73 -11.91 3.26
C TYR A 209 -12.51 -11.28 1.89
N GLN A 210 -13.21 -10.18 1.62
CA GLN A 210 -12.99 -9.33 0.45
C GLN A 210 -12.26 -8.06 0.87
N THR A 211 -11.25 -7.64 0.12
CA THR A 211 -10.68 -6.29 0.24
C THR A 211 -10.24 -5.78 -1.13
N MET A 212 -9.89 -4.50 -1.19
CA MET A 212 -9.38 -3.88 -2.41
C MET A 212 -7.87 -4.10 -2.54
N TYR A 213 -7.42 -4.27 -3.77
CA TYR A 213 -6.01 -4.32 -4.15
C TYR A 213 -5.73 -3.25 -5.19
N VAL A 214 -4.59 -2.61 -5.04
CA VAL A 214 -4.13 -1.48 -5.85
C VAL A 214 -2.89 -1.91 -6.63
N GLU A 215 -2.98 -1.92 -7.95
CA GLU A 215 -1.83 -2.08 -8.83
C GLU A 215 -1.01 -0.79 -8.85
N THR A 216 -0.08 -0.67 -7.90
CA THR A 216 0.65 0.56 -7.58
C THR A 216 1.29 1.24 -8.79
N GLY A 217 1.89 0.48 -9.72
CA GLY A 217 2.47 1.02 -10.95
C GLY A 217 1.46 1.70 -11.85
N ARG A 218 0.27 1.11 -12.02
CA ARG A 218 -0.83 1.69 -12.80
C ARG A 218 -1.45 2.87 -12.06
N PHE A 219 -1.71 2.68 -10.76
CA PHE A 219 -2.34 3.68 -9.91
C PHE A 219 -1.54 4.99 -9.85
N LEU A 220 -0.24 4.91 -9.57
CA LEU A 220 0.61 6.09 -9.48
C LEU A 220 0.77 6.78 -10.84
N ARG A 221 0.84 6.02 -11.93
CA ARG A 221 0.84 6.58 -13.30
C ARG A 221 -0.45 7.35 -13.59
N GLN A 222 -1.60 6.81 -13.19
CA GLN A 222 -2.88 7.50 -13.36
C GLN A 222 -2.94 8.76 -12.50
N LEU A 223 -2.50 8.72 -11.24
CA LEU A 223 -2.48 9.91 -10.39
C LEU A 223 -1.55 11.01 -10.94
N ILE A 224 -0.40 10.66 -11.52
CA ILE A 224 0.45 11.63 -12.23
C ILE A 224 -0.33 12.28 -13.37
N ARG A 225 -1.01 11.49 -14.21
CA ARG A 225 -1.83 12.01 -15.31
C ARG A 225 -2.94 12.92 -14.81
N ASP A 226 -3.66 12.52 -13.77
CA ASP A 226 -4.74 13.31 -13.19
C ASP A 226 -4.23 14.66 -12.67
N VAL A 227 -3.06 14.68 -12.01
CA VAL A 227 -2.43 15.93 -11.57
C VAL A 227 -2.08 16.82 -12.76
N GLN A 228 -1.46 16.27 -13.80
CA GLN A 228 -1.06 17.02 -15.00
C GLN A 228 -2.26 17.57 -15.77
N VAL A 229 -3.29 16.75 -15.98
CA VAL A 229 -4.53 17.14 -16.68
C VAL A 229 -5.26 18.26 -15.94
N ALA A 230 -5.24 18.23 -14.60
CA ALA A 230 -5.77 19.31 -13.77
C ALA A 230 -4.79 20.52 -13.62
N GLY A 231 -3.79 20.64 -14.49
CA GLY A 231 -2.88 21.79 -14.57
C GLY A 231 -1.75 21.80 -13.55
N GLY A 232 -1.53 20.70 -12.82
CA GLY A 232 -0.46 20.58 -11.85
C GLY A 232 0.92 20.46 -12.53
N ARG A 233 1.94 21.07 -11.92
CA ARG A 233 3.31 21.05 -12.42
C ARG A 233 4.18 20.08 -11.63
N PHE A 234 5.19 19.52 -12.28
CA PHE A 234 6.20 18.66 -11.67
C PHE A 234 7.58 19.26 -11.88
N GLU A 235 8.33 19.42 -10.80
CA GLU A 235 9.70 19.90 -10.83
C GLU A 235 10.64 18.89 -10.18
N ARG A 236 11.64 18.41 -10.93
CA ARG A 236 12.65 17.52 -10.38
C ARG A 236 13.62 18.34 -9.53
N ARG A 237 13.52 18.20 -8.21
CA ARG A 237 14.33 18.97 -7.26
C ARG A 237 14.59 18.18 -5.99
N ARG A 238 15.86 18.15 -5.58
CA ARG A 238 16.29 17.68 -4.26
C ARG A 238 16.40 18.88 -3.34
N PHE A 239 15.98 18.70 -2.09
CA PHE A 239 16.17 19.69 -1.03
C PHE A 239 17.17 19.13 -0.03
N ALA A 240 18.14 19.93 0.40
CA ALA A 240 19.13 19.51 1.39
C ALA A 240 18.72 19.86 2.84
N ASN A 241 17.88 20.88 3.02
CA ASN A 241 17.49 21.40 4.33
C ASN A 241 16.17 22.19 4.26
N PRO A 242 15.55 22.54 5.41
CA PRO A 242 14.31 23.30 5.45
C PRO A 242 14.40 24.73 4.88
N ALA A 243 15.59 25.36 4.87
CA ALA A 243 15.73 26.72 4.35
C ALA A 243 15.49 26.78 2.82
N GLU A 244 15.87 25.73 2.09
CA GLU A 244 15.57 25.63 0.65
C GLU A 244 14.08 25.47 0.36
N LEU A 245 13.32 24.83 1.27
CA LEU A 245 11.86 24.77 1.21
C LEU A 245 11.25 26.14 1.53
N ALA A 246 11.83 26.86 2.50
CA ALA A 246 11.43 28.22 2.84
C ALA A 246 11.68 29.22 1.69
N ALA A 247 12.57 28.89 0.74
CA ALA A 247 12.86 29.70 -0.44
C ALA A 247 11.91 29.44 -1.62
N LEU A 248 11.00 28.46 -1.54
CA LEU A 248 10.01 28.22 -2.58
C LEU A 248 9.07 29.43 -2.76
N PRO A 249 8.51 29.68 -3.95
CA PRO A 249 7.58 30.79 -4.15
C PRO A 249 6.23 30.57 -3.43
N GLU A 250 5.80 29.33 -3.23
CA GLU A 250 4.50 29.01 -2.63
C GLU A 250 4.46 29.31 -1.12
N GLY A 251 3.35 29.90 -0.64
CA GLY A 251 3.16 30.24 0.79
C GLY A 251 2.80 29.05 1.68
N LEU A 252 2.35 27.95 1.07
CA LEU A 252 1.99 26.69 1.73
C LEU A 252 2.77 25.54 1.12
N VAL A 253 3.42 24.76 1.98
CA VAL A 253 4.24 23.60 1.60
C VAL A 253 3.72 22.36 2.32
N PHE A 254 3.42 21.30 1.57
CA PHE A 254 3.16 19.97 2.10
C PHE A 254 4.42 19.12 2.02
N ASN A 255 4.96 18.69 3.16
CA ASN A 255 6.08 17.74 3.22
C ASN A 255 5.55 16.30 3.19
N CYS A 256 5.69 15.66 2.03
CA CYS A 256 5.33 14.26 1.77
C CYS A 256 6.58 13.40 1.43
N THR A 257 7.73 13.72 2.03
CA THR A 257 9.03 13.15 1.65
C THR A 257 9.30 11.74 2.18
N GLY A 258 8.38 11.13 2.93
CA GLY A 258 8.55 9.77 3.46
C GLY A 258 9.78 9.66 4.35
N LEU A 259 10.71 8.75 4.03
CA LEU A 259 11.98 8.59 4.76
C LEU A 259 12.89 9.83 4.65
N GLY A 260 12.72 10.65 3.60
CA GLY A 260 13.49 11.88 3.43
C GLY A 260 13.30 12.87 4.58
N ALA A 261 12.18 12.80 5.30
CA ALA A 261 11.92 13.67 6.45
C ALA A 261 12.93 13.45 7.60
N ARG A 262 13.55 12.26 7.70
CA ARG A 262 14.64 12.01 8.67
C ARG A 262 15.80 12.98 8.44
N ALA A 263 16.29 13.07 7.22
CA ALA A 263 17.43 13.94 6.89
C ALA A 263 17.02 15.42 6.81
N LEU A 264 15.83 15.72 6.28
CA LEU A 264 15.37 17.09 6.07
C LEU A 264 14.95 17.79 7.37
N PHE A 265 14.33 17.07 8.31
CA PHE A 265 13.69 17.65 9.49
C PHE A 265 14.17 17.02 10.82
N GLY A 266 15.15 16.13 10.77
CA GLY A 266 15.74 15.53 11.97
C GLY A 266 14.80 14.59 12.73
N ASP A 267 13.79 14.01 12.08
CA ASP A 267 12.93 13.00 12.74
C ASP A 267 13.67 11.66 12.82
N GLU A 268 14.42 11.46 13.91
CA GLU A 268 15.23 10.27 14.14
C GLU A 268 14.40 9.01 14.43
N GLU A 269 13.11 9.16 14.75
CA GLU A 269 12.19 8.04 14.95
C GLU A 269 11.84 7.35 13.62
N LEU A 270 12.00 8.05 12.48
CA LEU A 270 11.84 7.47 11.16
C LEU A 270 12.99 6.52 10.83
N ARG A 271 12.65 5.24 10.67
CA ARG A 271 13.60 4.16 10.36
C ARG A 271 13.11 3.39 9.13
N PRO A 272 14.00 2.85 8.29
CA PRO A 272 13.58 2.03 7.18
C PRO A 272 13.05 0.70 7.72
N ALA A 273 11.93 0.24 7.18
CA ALA A 273 11.52 -1.16 7.27
C ALA A 273 11.59 -1.76 5.86
N ARG A 274 12.72 -2.41 5.57
CA ARG A 274 12.99 -3.00 4.26
C ARG A 274 12.03 -4.16 3.98
N GLY A 275 11.54 -4.22 2.75
CA GLY A 275 10.78 -5.35 2.26
C GLY A 275 11.24 -5.76 0.88
N GLN A 276 11.69 -7.00 0.76
CA GLN A 276 12.00 -7.63 -0.51
C GLN A 276 10.83 -8.49 -1.01
N LEU A 277 10.58 -8.41 -2.31
CA LEU A 277 9.52 -9.12 -3.02
C LEU A 277 10.09 -9.81 -4.26
N ALA A 278 9.50 -10.94 -4.63
CA ALA A 278 9.68 -11.57 -5.93
C ALA A 278 8.38 -11.43 -6.74
N VAL A 279 8.47 -11.06 -8.00
CA VAL A 279 7.31 -10.98 -8.90
C VAL A 279 7.46 -12.05 -9.96
N LEU A 280 6.48 -12.95 -10.03
CA LEU A 280 6.41 -13.99 -11.05
C LEU A 280 5.67 -13.49 -12.30
N LEU A 281 5.86 -14.20 -13.42
CA LEU A 281 5.03 -14.06 -14.62
C LEU A 281 3.53 -14.05 -14.27
N PRO A 282 2.72 -13.19 -14.91
CA PRO A 282 1.28 -13.16 -14.69
C PRO A 282 0.62 -14.54 -14.86
N GLN A 283 -0.45 -14.76 -14.09
CA GLN A 283 -1.26 -15.98 -14.14
C GLN A 283 -2.74 -15.58 -14.02
N PRO A 284 -3.42 -15.22 -15.14
CA PRO A 284 -4.74 -14.57 -15.14
C PRO A 284 -5.89 -15.38 -14.51
N GLU A 285 -5.73 -16.70 -14.41
CA GLU A 285 -6.66 -17.60 -13.73
C GLU A 285 -6.59 -17.48 -12.20
N VAL A 286 -5.45 -17.03 -11.63
CA VAL A 286 -5.31 -16.78 -10.19
C VAL A 286 -5.96 -15.45 -9.85
N ARG A 287 -7.15 -15.51 -9.24
CA ARG A 287 -7.99 -14.34 -8.91
C ARG A 287 -8.25 -14.19 -7.41
N TYR A 288 -7.33 -14.67 -6.58
CA TYR A 288 -7.38 -14.59 -5.13
C TYR A 288 -6.02 -14.19 -4.58
N ALA A 289 -6.02 -13.62 -3.38
CA ALA A 289 -4.82 -13.34 -2.62
C ALA A 289 -4.67 -14.32 -1.45
N PHE A 290 -3.46 -14.48 -0.94
CA PHE A 290 -3.16 -15.26 0.24
C PHE A 290 -2.26 -14.46 1.19
N THR A 291 -2.49 -14.56 2.49
CA THR A 291 -1.61 -14.08 3.56
C THR A 291 -1.50 -15.14 4.64
N GLY A 292 -0.29 -15.43 5.12
CA GLY A 292 -0.06 -16.43 6.15
C GLY A 292 1.41 -16.68 6.44
N GLN A 293 1.72 -17.87 6.97
CA GLN A 293 3.09 -18.24 7.37
C GLN A 293 4.08 -18.29 6.19
N ALA A 294 3.60 -18.61 4.98
CA ALA A 294 4.41 -18.58 3.77
C ALA A 294 4.82 -17.16 3.34
N GLY A 295 4.19 -16.13 3.93
CA GLY A 295 4.21 -14.75 3.47
C GLY A 295 2.88 -14.37 2.84
N TYR A 296 2.92 -13.50 1.82
CA TYR A 296 1.75 -13.05 1.09
C TYR A 296 1.92 -13.19 -0.42
N MET A 297 0.82 -13.52 -1.08
CA MET A 297 0.72 -13.66 -2.53
C MET A 297 -0.43 -12.80 -3.04
N PHE A 298 -0.13 -11.87 -3.95
CA PHE A 298 -1.12 -10.99 -4.55
C PHE A 298 -1.16 -11.17 -6.07
N PRO A 299 -2.33 -11.46 -6.66
CA PRO A 299 -2.44 -11.55 -8.10
C PRO A 299 -2.43 -10.13 -8.67
N ARG A 300 -1.68 -9.91 -9.77
CA ARG A 300 -1.75 -8.69 -10.59
C ARG A 300 -1.61 -9.05 -12.08
N PRO A 301 -2.17 -8.23 -13.01
CA PRO A 301 -2.01 -8.42 -14.46
C PRO A 301 -0.56 -8.26 -14.90
N ASP A 302 0.24 -7.49 -14.15
CA ASP A 302 1.66 -7.27 -14.41
C ASP A 302 2.59 -8.28 -13.69
N GLY A 303 2.01 -9.26 -12.99
CA GLY A 303 2.73 -10.36 -12.34
C GLY A 303 2.07 -10.84 -11.06
N VAL A 304 2.42 -12.06 -10.62
CA VAL A 304 2.01 -12.55 -9.29
C VAL A 304 3.07 -12.12 -8.30
N LEU A 305 2.70 -11.28 -7.34
CA LEU A 305 3.62 -10.73 -6.35
C LEU A 305 3.70 -11.67 -5.16
N LEU A 306 4.91 -12.10 -4.82
CA LEU A 306 5.23 -12.88 -3.64
C LEU A 306 6.05 -12.02 -2.69
N GLY A 307 5.60 -11.93 -1.45
CA GLY A 307 6.34 -11.24 -0.41
C GLY A 307 6.24 -11.99 0.91
N GLY A 308 6.96 -11.54 1.93
CA GLY A 308 8.04 -10.57 1.82
C GLY A 308 8.77 -10.48 3.15
N THR A 309 9.66 -9.51 3.26
CA THR A 309 10.38 -9.20 4.51
C THR A 309 9.92 -7.91 5.16
N PHE A 310 10.32 -7.76 6.42
CA PHE A 310 10.12 -6.56 7.22
C PHE A 310 11.37 -6.36 8.09
N ASP A 311 12.48 -6.04 7.43
CA ASP A 311 13.79 -5.95 8.07
C ASP A 311 13.99 -4.51 8.55
N MET A 312 13.90 -4.32 9.87
CA MET A 312 14.10 -3.00 10.48
C MET A 312 15.55 -2.56 10.32
N ASP A 313 15.75 -1.28 10.01
CA ASP A 313 17.07 -0.61 9.93
C ASP A 313 17.99 -1.05 8.80
N GLU A 314 17.50 -1.91 7.92
CA GLU A 314 18.21 -2.23 6.70
C GLU A 314 17.93 -1.14 5.64
N TRP A 315 19.01 -0.55 5.12
CA TRP A 315 18.98 0.56 4.15
C TRP A 315 19.25 0.11 2.72
N SER A 316 19.75 -1.12 2.54
CA SER A 316 20.04 -1.64 1.21
C SER A 316 18.75 -1.83 0.40
N THR A 317 18.78 -1.30 -0.82
CA THR A 317 17.75 -1.52 -1.84
C THR A 317 18.15 -2.62 -2.83
N GLU A 318 19.28 -3.29 -2.59
CA GLU A 318 19.69 -4.44 -3.39
C GLU A 318 18.92 -5.70 -2.96
N PRO A 319 18.35 -6.46 -3.91
CA PRO A 319 17.79 -7.77 -3.60
C PRO A 319 18.86 -8.73 -3.09
N ASP A 320 18.54 -9.43 -2.00
CA ASP A 320 19.35 -10.54 -1.49
C ASP A 320 18.87 -11.85 -2.11
N PRO A 321 19.70 -12.56 -2.90
CA PRO A 321 19.32 -13.82 -3.54
C PRO A 321 18.83 -14.89 -2.56
N ALA A 322 19.35 -14.94 -1.33
CA ALA A 322 18.94 -15.90 -0.31
C ALA A 322 17.52 -15.61 0.20
N ILE A 323 17.15 -14.33 0.32
CA ILE A 323 15.79 -13.92 0.65
C ILE A 323 14.82 -14.28 -0.48
N THR A 324 15.20 -14.02 -1.74
CA THR A 324 14.39 -14.42 -2.91
C THR A 324 14.14 -15.92 -2.90
N GLU A 325 15.19 -16.73 -2.74
CA GLU A 325 15.08 -18.19 -2.69
C GLU A 325 14.17 -18.67 -1.55
N ARG A 326 14.26 -18.05 -0.37
CA ARG A 326 13.35 -18.34 0.76
C ARG A 326 11.90 -18.00 0.44
N ILE A 327 11.63 -16.84 -0.16
CA ILE A 327 10.27 -16.44 -0.58
C ILE A 327 9.71 -17.46 -1.57
N ILE A 328 10.47 -17.85 -2.59
CA ILE A 328 10.07 -18.85 -3.58
C ILE A 328 9.78 -20.19 -2.92
N ARG A 329 10.69 -20.70 -2.09
CA ARG A 329 10.54 -21.98 -1.40
C ARG A 329 9.32 -22.03 -0.50
N SER A 330 9.07 -20.98 0.29
CA SER A 330 7.88 -20.91 1.16
C SER A 330 6.58 -21.02 0.36
N HIS A 331 6.50 -20.36 -0.79
CA HIS A 331 5.31 -20.42 -1.63
C HIS A 331 5.24 -21.73 -2.43
N GLN A 332 6.36 -22.33 -2.84
CA GLN A 332 6.39 -23.68 -3.41
C GLN A 332 5.82 -24.71 -2.43
N THR A 333 6.19 -24.64 -1.15
CA THR A 333 5.62 -25.52 -0.11
C THR A 333 4.11 -25.29 0.03
N LEU A 334 3.66 -24.04 0.07
CA LEU A 334 2.23 -23.70 0.19
C LEU A 334 1.41 -24.27 -0.98
N PHE A 335 1.81 -24.00 -2.22
CA PHE A 335 1.06 -24.42 -3.41
C PHE A 335 1.31 -25.88 -3.79
N GLY A 336 2.46 -26.46 -3.43
CA GLY A 336 2.73 -27.89 -3.56
C GLY A 336 1.86 -28.74 -2.62
N GLY A 337 1.41 -28.15 -1.51
CA GLY A 337 0.43 -28.75 -0.60
C GLY A 337 -1.04 -28.61 -1.02
N PHE A 338 -1.36 -28.03 -2.20
CA PHE A 338 -2.75 -27.88 -2.63
C PHE A 338 -3.46 -29.24 -2.71
N ARG A 339 -4.58 -29.37 -2.00
CA ARG A 339 -5.36 -30.61 -1.87
C ARG A 339 -6.17 -30.93 -3.13
N CYS A 340 -6.29 -30.00 -4.06
CA CYS A 340 -6.83 -30.33 -5.37
C CYS A 340 -5.77 -31.03 -6.22
N ARG A 341 -5.99 -32.30 -6.50
CA ARG A 341 -5.28 -32.94 -7.59
C ARG A 341 -5.90 -32.47 -8.90
N THR A 342 -5.14 -31.71 -9.70
CA THR A 342 -5.40 -31.67 -11.14
C THR A 342 -5.31 -33.11 -11.62
N GLY A 343 -6.36 -33.61 -12.27
CA GLY A 343 -6.30 -34.90 -12.92
C GLY A 343 -5.12 -34.87 -13.89
N ARG A 344 -4.07 -35.65 -13.62
CA ARG A 344 -3.20 -36.14 -14.68
C ARG A 344 -4.09 -36.99 -15.57
N SER A 345 -4.63 -36.40 -16.63
CA SER A 345 -5.06 -37.18 -17.79
C SER A 345 -3.78 -37.83 -18.32
N GLY A 346 -3.64 -39.13 -18.07
CA GLY A 346 -2.65 -39.94 -18.76
C GLY A 346 -2.89 -39.84 -20.26
N LEU A 347 -1.95 -39.24 -20.96
CA LEU A 347 -1.71 -39.55 -22.36
C LEU A 347 -0.61 -40.60 -22.34
N ALA A 348 -1.06 -41.86 -22.39
CA ALA A 348 -0.31 -42.94 -22.98
C ALA A 348 -0.31 -42.78 -24.50
#